data_AF-A0A1F3NJD4-F1
#
_entry.id   AF-A0A1F3NJD4-F1
#
_cell.length_a   1.000
_cell.length_b   1.000
_cell.length_c   1.000
_cell.angle_alpha   90.00
_cell.angle_beta   90.00
_cell.angle_gamma   90.00
#
_symmetry.space_group_name_H-M   'P 1'
#
loop_
_entity.id
_entity.type
_entity.pdbx_description
1 polymer ?
#
loop_
_entity_poly.entity_id
_entity_poly.type
_entity_poly.pdbx_seq_one_letter_code
_entity_poly.pdbx_strand_id
1 'polypeptide(L)'
;MRRIITTADGSHTIYVPELDEHYHSVNGAIQESEHIFIRNGFEYCSDDPLHIFEVGLGTGLNALLTAIRSAKGQREVYYTAIEKYPLDEMTVKLLNYDHFTEDEGKNTFRLIHDSAWGQMNRICRNFSLMKIKGDLLTDHLTGSFHLVFFDAFGPDKQPEIWTTDIISKIVKITATNGVLVTYSAKGDVKRNLRACGFLVTLLPGPPGKRHFIRAVKI
;
A
#
# COMPACT_ATOMS: atom_id res chain seq x y z
N MET A 1 21.87 2.44 -8.89
CA MET A 1 21.60 3.26 -7.68
C MET A 1 20.26 3.95 -7.85
N ARG A 2 19.39 3.79 -6.85
CA ARG A 2 18.05 4.40 -6.81
C ARG A 2 18.14 5.93 -6.95
N ARG A 3 17.17 6.53 -7.63
CA ARG A 3 17.13 7.98 -7.87
C ARG A 3 15.79 8.55 -7.47
N ILE A 4 15.78 9.71 -6.81
CA ILE A 4 14.55 10.42 -6.50
C ILE A 4 14.13 11.22 -7.72
N ILE A 5 12.85 11.10 -8.07
CA ILE A 5 12.21 11.79 -9.19
C ILE A 5 11.04 12.59 -8.65
N THR A 6 10.91 13.84 -9.08
CA THR A 6 9.72 14.65 -8.80
C THR A 6 8.61 14.28 -9.79
N THR A 7 7.45 13.90 -9.27
CA THR A 7 6.26 13.55 -10.06
C THR A 7 5.47 14.82 -10.44
N ALA A 8 4.46 14.68 -11.31
CA ALA A 8 3.69 15.82 -11.82
C ALA A 8 2.86 16.54 -10.75
N ASP A 9 2.55 15.92 -9.60
CA ASP A 9 1.91 16.59 -8.45
C ASP A 9 2.92 17.22 -7.47
N GLY A 10 4.21 17.19 -7.80
CA GLY A 10 5.31 17.73 -7.00
C GLY A 10 5.84 16.77 -5.92
N SER A 11 5.17 15.65 -5.67
CA SER A 11 5.65 14.65 -4.71
C SER A 11 6.80 13.81 -5.28
N HIS A 12 7.65 13.27 -4.42
CA HIS A 12 8.76 12.41 -4.81
C HIS A 12 8.31 10.96 -5.06
N THR A 13 8.93 10.33 -6.05
CA THR A 13 8.96 8.88 -6.24
C THR A 13 10.40 8.42 -6.34
N ILE A 14 10.64 7.12 -6.25
CA ILE A 14 11.97 6.54 -6.39
C ILE A 14 12.01 5.70 -7.66
N TYR A 15 12.94 6.00 -8.56
CA TYR A 15 13.26 5.16 -9.70
C TYR A 15 14.26 4.07 -9.31
N VAL A 16 13.98 2.83 -9.72
CA VAL A 16 14.79 1.63 -9.50
C VAL A 16 15.34 1.17 -10.85
N PRO A 17 16.60 1.52 -11.20
CA PRO A 17 17.18 1.18 -12.50
C PRO A 17 17.19 -0.31 -12.81
N GLU A 18 17.32 -1.16 -11.79
CA GLU A 18 17.39 -2.60 -11.93
C GLU A 18 16.05 -3.21 -12.39
N LEU A 19 14.94 -2.54 -12.12
CA LEU A 19 13.59 -2.92 -12.57
C LEU A 19 13.09 -2.05 -13.72
N ASP A 20 13.77 -0.94 -14.02
CA ASP A 20 13.28 0.12 -14.91
C ASP A 20 11.84 0.51 -14.52
N GLU A 21 11.65 0.79 -13.23
CA GLU A 21 10.33 1.05 -12.64
C GLU A 21 10.41 2.06 -11.49
N HIS A 22 9.30 2.74 -11.22
CA HIS A 22 9.16 3.68 -10.11
C HIS A 22 8.34 3.08 -8.97
N TYR A 23 8.59 3.53 -7.72
CA TYR A 23 7.77 3.13 -6.57
C TYR A 23 6.32 3.61 -6.69
N HIS A 24 6.13 4.80 -7.26
CA HIS A 24 4.83 5.44 -7.48
C HIS A 24 4.76 6.05 -8.88
N SER A 25 3.54 6.27 -9.40
CA SER A 25 3.31 6.92 -10.69
C SER A 25 4.02 8.28 -10.81
N VAL A 26 4.70 8.48 -11.93
CA VAL A 26 5.30 9.78 -12.30
C VAL A 26 4.26 10.88 -12.55
N ASN A 27 2.98 10.53 -12.72
CA ASN A 27 1.89 11.49 -12.87
C ASN A 27 1.42 12.09 -11.54
N GLY A 28 1.91 11.57 -10.41
CA GLY A 28 1.61 12.07 -9.07
C GLY A 28 1.50 10.95 -8.05
N ALA A 29 2.47 10.84 -7.14
CA ALA A 29 2.47 9.79 -6.13
C ALA A 29 1.38 10.01 -5.09
N ILE A 30 1.30 11.22 -4.55
CA ILE A 30 0.27 11.60 -3.56
C ILE A 30 -1.12 11.46 -4.17
N GLN A 31 -1.33 11.97 -5.39
CA GLN A 31 -2.62 11.94 -6.04
C GLN A 31 -3.09 10.52 -6.38
N GLU A 32 -2.18 9.64 -6.84
CA GLU A 32 -2.48 8.23 -7.09
C GLU A 32 -2.85 7.52 -5.77
N SER A 33 -2.05 7.67 -4.71
CA SER A 33 -2.30 7.01 -3.43
C SER A 33 -3.59 7.48 -2.76
N GLU A 34 -3.85 8.79 -2.75
CA GLU A 34 -5.11 9.36 -2.25
C GLU A 34 -6.33 8.86 -3.04
N HIS A 35 -6.21 8.67 -4.35
CA HIS A 35 -7.32 8.17 -5.16
C HIS A 35 -7.58 6.68 -4.95
N ILE A 36 -6.54 5.85 -5.05
CA ILE A 36 -6.67 4.39 -5.12
C ILE A 36 -6.79 3.79 -3.73
N PHE A 37 -5.84 4.09 -2.85
CA PHE A 37 -5.71 3.42 -1.56
C PHE A 37 -6.54 4.09 -0.48
N ILE A 38 -6.55 5.44 -0.43
CA ILE A 38 -7.27 6.16 0.63
C ILE A 38 -8.77 6.25 0.32
N ARG A 39 -9.17 6.97 -0.74
CA ARG A 39 -10.60 7.18 -1.06
C ARG A 39 -11.33 5.91 -1.45
N ASN A 40 -10.69 5.02 -2.21
CA ASN A 40 -11.35 3.81 -2.72
C ASN A 40 -11.01 2.53 -1.95
N GLY A 41 -10.13 2.61 -0.96
CA GLY A 41 -9.82 1.52 -0.02
C GLY A 41 -10.20 1.89 1.41
N PHE A 42 -9.40 2.73 2.06
CA PHE A 42 -9.55 3.09 3.47
C PHE A 42 -10.92 3.70 3.80
N GLU A 43 -11.39 4.67 3.02
CA GLU A 43 -12.69 5.33 3.23
C GLU A 43 -13.87 4.45 2.80
N TYR A 44 -13.64 3.47 1.94
CA TYR A 44 -14.67 2.54 1.49
C TYR A 44 -15.02 1.50 2.56
N CYS A 45 -14.04 1.07 3.37
CA CYS A 45 -14.27 0.17 4.49
C CYS A 45 -14.85 0.92 5.68
N SER A 46 -15.79 0.31 6.41
CA SER A 46 -16.44 0.90 7.60
C SER A 46 -16.12 0.15 8.90
N ASP A 47 -15.34 -0.92 8.85
CA ASP A 47 -14.97 -1.74 10.01
C ASP A 47 -14.27 -0.89 11.09
N ASP A 48 -14.52 -1.18 12.37
CA ASP A 48 -13.86 -0.55 13.52
C ASP A 48 -13.68 -1.60 14.65
N PRO A 49 -12.45 -2.03 14.96
CA PRO A 49 -11.19 -1.57 14.36
C PRO A 49 -11.00 -2.03 12.91
N LEU A 50 -10.31 -1.21 12.10
CA LEU A 50 -9.92 -1.56 10.74
C LEU A 50 -8.53 -2.19 10.71
N HIS A 51 -8.46 -3.43 10.24
CA HIS A 51 -7.20 -4.16 10.02
C HIS A 51 -6.81 -4.08 8.56
N ILE A 52 -5.63 -3.50 8.29
CA ILE A 52 -5.10 -3.30 6.93
C ILE A 52 -3.83 -4.13 6.75
N PHE A 53 -3.71 -4.79 5.60
CA PHE A 53 -2.48 -5.42 5.14
C PHE A 53 -1.96 -4.73 3.88
N GLU A 54 -0.70 -4.32 3.87
CA GLU A 54 -0.03 -3.77 2.70
C GLU A 54 1.05 -4.73 2.18
N VAL A 55 0.97 -5.01 0.88
CA VAL A 55 2.03 -5.68 0.13
C VAL A 55 2.99 -4.61 -0.36
N GLY A 56 4.17 -4.55 0.26
CA GLY A 56 5.20 -3.55 -0.05
C GLY A 56 4.99 -2.26 0.74
N LEU A 57 5.67 -2.12 1.87
CA LEU A 57 5.69 -0.83 2.59
C LEU A 57 6.30 0.28 1.71
N GLY A 58 7.32 -0.08 0.93
CA GLY A 58 8.03 0.78 0.01
C GLY A 58 8.49 2.09 0.64
N THR A 59 7.97 3.21 0.14
CA THR A 59 8.31 4.55 0.67
C THR A 59 7.52 4.91 1.93
N GLY A 60 6.62 4.05 2.41
CA GLY A 60 5.73 4.33 3.55
C GLY A 60 4.58 5.29 3.24
N LEU A 61 4.32 5.58 1.95
CA LEU A 61 3.37 6.64 1.56
C LEU A 61 1.92 6.29 1.95
N ASN A 62 1.44 5.10 1.60
CA ASN A 62 0.07 4.70 1.93
C ASN A 62 -0.13 4.58 3.45
N ALA A 63 0.87 4.09 4.18
CA ALA A 63 0.86 4.06 5.64
C ALA A 63 0.79 5.47 6.25
N LEU A 64 1.57 6.44 5.72
CA LEU A 64 1.55 7.84 6.16
C LEU A 64 0.18 8.47 5.93
N LEU A 65 -0.36 8.38 4.71
CA LEU A 65 -1.66 8.96 4.39
C LEU A 65 -2.80 8.33 5.22
N THR A 66 -2.73 7.01 5.44
CA THR A 66 -3.68 6.30 6.31
C THR A 66 -3.56 6.77 7.76
N ALA A 67 -2.34 6.95 8.28
CA ALA A 67 -2.11 7.42 9.65
C ALA A 67 -2.65 8.84 9.86
N ILE A 68 -2.39 9.75 8.92
CA ILE A 68 -2.94 11.12 8.96
C ILE A 68 -4.46 11.10 8.90
N ARG A 69 -5.07 10.27 8.04
CA ARG A 69 -6.52 10.18 7.98
C ARG A 69 -7.12 9.59 9.24
N SER A 70 -6.47 8.58 9.83
CA SER A 70 -6.91 7.94 11.06
C SER A 70 -6.85 8.89 12.27
N ALA A 71 -5.79 9.71 12.36
CA ALA A 71 -5.62 10.68 13.44
C ALA A 71 -6.76 11.72 13.51
N LYS A 72 -7.37 12.06 12.36
CA LYS A 72 -8.52 12.97 12.26
C LYS A 72 -9.87 12.29 12.59
N GLY A 73 -9.91 10.96 12.64
CA GLY A 73 -11.12 10.16 12.91
C GLY A 73 -11.23 9.67 14.36
N GLN A 74 -12.14 8.73 14.60
CA GLN A 74 -12.26 7.98 15.86
C GLN A 74 -11.98 6.49 15.72
N ARG A 75 -11.97 5.99 14.48
CA ARG A 75 -11.77 4.58 14.15
C ARG A 75 -10.35 4.14 14.47
N GLU A 76 -10.21 3.04 15.18
CA GLU A 76 -8.90 2.42 15.45
C GLU A 76 -8.39 1.67 14.21
N VAL A 77 -7.11 1.88 13.86
CA VAL A 77 -6.48 1.25 12.69
C VAL A 77 -5.25 0.44 13.10
N TYR A 78 -5.27 -0.85 12.74
CA TYR A 78 -4.13 -1.75 12.85
C TYR A 78 -3.58 -2.04 11.46
N TYR A 79 -2.43 -1.45 11.15
CA TYR A 79 -1.79 -1.55 9.85
C TYR A 79 -0.62 -2.54 9.91
N THR A 80 -0.62 -3.51 9.01
CA THR A 80 0.49 -4.46 8.82
C THR A 80 1.07 -4.29 7.44
N ALA A 81 2.37 -4.11 7.31
CA ALA A 81 3.04 -4.04 6.00
C ALA A 81 4.17 -5.04 5.91
N ILE A 82 4.25 -5.78 4.81
CA ILE A 82 5.41 -6.63 4.50
C ILE A 82 6.33 -5.93 3.51
N GLU A 83 7.64 -5.94 3.76
CA GLU A 83 8.65 -5.34 2.90
C GLU A 83 9.92 -6.20 2.86
N LYS A 84 10.35 -6.53 1.65
CA LYS A 84 11.52 -7.38 1.42
C LYS A 84 12.82 -6.60 1.46
N TYR A 85 12.81 -5.37 0.92
CA TYR A 85 13.99 -4.54 0.77
C TYR A 85 13.74 -3.12 1.32
N PRO A 86 13.65 -2.96 2.65
CA PRO A 86 13.41 -1.66 3.26
C PRO A 86 14.38 -0.59 2.75
N LEU A 87 13.87 0.62 2.52
CA LEU A 87 14.70 1.77 2.18
C LEU A 87 15.64 2.12 3.35
N ASP A 88 16.84 2.58 3.02
CA ASP A 88 17.76 3.13 4.01
C ASP A 88 17.30 4.51 4.48
N GLU A 89 17.75 4.91 5.67
CA GLU A 89 17.36 6.16 6.32
C GLU A 89 17.67 7.41 5.49
N MET A 90 18.78 7.41 4.74
CA MET A 90 19.17 8.55 3.92
C MET A 90 18.21 8.73 2.74
N THR A 91 17.84 7.64 2.07
CA THR A 91 16.83 7.67 1.00
C THR A 91 15.48 8.18 1.53
N VAL A 92 15.04 7.71 2.69
CA VAL A 92 13.77 8.13 3.30
C VAL A 92 13.77 9.63 3.61
N LYS A 93 14.85 10.17 4.18
CA LYS A 93 14.97 11.59 4.55
C LYS A 93 14.91 12.56 3.37
N LEU A 94 15.17 12.08 2.15
CA LEU A 94 15.13 12.89 0.94
C LEU A 94 13.71 12.95 0.31
N LEU A 95 12.77 12.12 0.77
CA LEU A 95 11.38 12.19 0.34
C LEU A 95 10.69 13.42 0.92
N ASN A 96 9.81 14.05 0.14
CA ASN A 96 9.18 15.33 0.45
C ASN A 96 7.70 15.20 0.87
N TYR A 97 7.29 14.04 1.39
CA TYR A 97 5.88 13.78 1.71
C TYR A 97 5.34 14.65 2.85
N ASP A 98 6.21 15.19 3.70
CA ASP A 98 5.84 16.15 4.75
C ASP A 98 5.24 17.42 4.18
N HIS A 99 5.60 17.83 2.95
CA HIS A 99 4.99 18.98 2.28
C HIS A 99 3.51 18.79 1.94
N PHE A 100 3.02 17.54 1.98
CA PHE A 100 1.66 17.17 1.58
C PHE A 100 0.80 16.68 2.76
N THR A 101 1.33 16.64 3.98
CA THR A 101 0.71 15.91 5.11
C THR A 101 0.44 16.75 6.36
N GLU A 102 0.29 18.08 6.21
CA GLU A 102 0.09 19.05 7.31
C GLU A 102 1.21 18.93 8.40
N ASP A 103 1.10 19.68 9.50
CA ASP A 103 2.17 19.77 10.50
C ASP A 103 2.50 18.42 11.18
N GLU A 104 1.52 17.52 11.30
CA GLU A 104 1.69 16.20 11.91
C GLU A 104 2.38 15.18 10.99
N GLY A 105 2.39 15.45 9.68
CA GLY A 105 2.95 14.60 8.63
C GLY A 105 4.40 14.21 8.87
N LYS A 106 5.25 15.20 9.15
CA LYS A 106 6.70 15.01 9.32
C LYS A 106 7.04 14.07 10.48
N ASN A 107 6.42 14.28 11.64
CA ASN A 107 6.68 13.43 12.80
C ASN A 107 6.08 12.02 12.60
N THR A 108 4.90 11.92 12.00
CA THR A 108 4.25 10.65 11.69
C THR A 108 5.10 9.82 10.74
N PHE A 109 5.63 10.43 9.67
CA PHE A 109 6.50 9.77 8.70
C PHE A 109 7.79 9.26 9.35
N ARG A 110 8.42 10.09 10.19
CA ARG A 110 9.58 9.67 10.97
C ARG A 110 9.27 8.46 11.86
N LEU A 111 8.17 8.49 12.62
CA LEU A 111 7.78 7.38 13.50
C LEU A 111 7.50 6.08 12.73
N ILE A 112 6.90 6.16 11.54
CA ILE A 112 6.71 4.99 10.66
C ILE A 112 8.05 4.33 10.36
N HIS A 113 9.06 5.10 9.96
CA HIS A 113 10.37 4.56 9.60
C HIS A 113 11.21 4.13 10.81
N ASP A 114 11.15 4.88 11.93
CA ASP A 114 11.89 4.60 13.17
C ASP A 114 11.32 3.40 13.96
N SER A 115 10.04 3.05 13.75
CA SER A 115 9.39 1.97 14.50
C SER A 115 10.08 0.60 14.35
N ALA A 116 10.02 -0.22 15.39
CA ALA A 116 10.65 -1.53 15.40
C ALA A 116 9.94 -2.52 14.44
N TRP A 117 10.74 -3.36 13.77
CA TRP A 117 10.23 -4.45 12.94
C TRP A 117 9.76 -5.63 13.80
N GLY A 118 8.77 -6.39 13.32
CA GLY A 118 8.30 -7.61 13.96
C GLY A 118 7.39 -7.41 15.18
N GLN A 119 6.99 -6.17 15.47
CA GLN A 119 6.06 -5.86 16.56
C GLN A 119 5.12 -4.73 16.17
N MET A 120 4.00 -4.63 16.88
CA MET A 120 3.02 -3.54 16.73
C MET A 120 3.49 -2.29 17.47
N ASN A 121 3.55 -1.15 16.78
CA ASN A 121 3.97 0.14 17.35
C ASN A 121 2.85 1.17 17.18
N ARG A 122 2.48 1.86 18.26
CA ARG A 122 1.57 3.02 18.18
C ARG A 122 2.30 4.19 17.53
N ILE A 123 1.83 4.65 16.37
CA ILE A 123 2.45 5.76 15.62
C ILE A 123 1.75 7.08 15.95
N CYS A 124 0.42 7.07 15.96
CA CYS A 124 -0.41 8.21 16.37
C CYS A 124 -1.70 7.70 17.04
N ARG A 125 -2.57 8.62 17.48
CA ARG A 125 -3.74 8.34 18.34
C ARG A 125 -4.50 7.07 17.95
N ASN A 126 -4.92 6.96 16.68
CA ASN A 126 -5.76 5.86 16.19
C ASN A 126 -5.06 4.98 15.14
N PHE A 127 -3.73 4.94 15.13
CA PHE A 127 -2.98 4.17 14.15
C PHE A 127 -1.80 3.45 14.78
N SER A 128 -1.81 2.13 14.66
CA SER A 128 -0.70 1.26 15.03
C SER A 128 -0.15 0.56 13.79
N LEU A 129 1.18 0.44 13.72
CA LEU A 129 1.90 -0.15 12.60
C LEU A 129 2.74 -1.36 13.05
N MET A 130 2.56 -2.48 12.37
CA MET A 130 3.48 -3.61 12.38
C MET A 130 4.19 -3.72 11.02
N LYS A 131 5.51 -3.59 11.04
CA LYS A 131 6.35 -3.80 9.85
C LYS A 131 6.94 -5.20 9.88
N ILE A 132 6.78 -5.96 8.81
CA ILE A 132 7.34 -7.31 8.64
C ILE A 132 8.43 -7.24 7.58
N LYS A 133 9.67 -7.56 7.97
CA LYS A 133 10.77 -7.69 7.02
C LYS A 133 10.71 -9.10 6.46
N GLY A 134 10.19 -9.26 5.26
CA GLY A 134 9.82 -10.57 4.73
C GLY A 134 9.63 -10.60 3.23
N ASP A 135 9.58 -11.80 2.67
CA ASP A 135 9.39 -12.06 1.25
C ASP A 135 8.04 -12.75 1.02
N LEU A 136 7.13 -12.06 0.34
CA LEU A 136 5.80 -12.59 0.02
C LEU A 136 5.83 -13.92 -0.74
N LEU A 137 6.91 -14.19 -1.48
CA LEU A 137 7.09 -15.44 -2.23
C LEU A 137 7.26 -16.64 -1.31
N THR A 138 8.07 -16.50 -0.25
CA THR A 138 8.44 -17.61 0.64
C THR A 138 7.66 -17.63 1.94
N ASP A 139 7.27 -16.46 2.43
CA ASP A 139 6.76 -16.33 3.79
C ASP A 139 5.30 -16.76 3.87
N HIS A 140 4.95 -17.22 5.08
CA HIS A 140 3.60 -17.56 5.45
C HIS A 140 2.96 -16.34 6.11
N LEU A 141 1.88 -15.86 5.51
CA LEU A 141 1.10 -14.77 6.08
C LEU A 141 0.06 -15.31 7.06
N THR A 142 -0.14 -14.59 8.15
CA THR A 142 -1.15 -14.90 9.17
C THR A 142 -2.00 -13.66 9.45
N GLY A 143 -3.17 -13.86 10.05
CA GLY A 143 -4.10 -12.80 10.37
C GLY A 143 -5.35 -12.79 9.49
N SER A 144 -6.24 -11.84 9.78
CA SER A 144 -7.47 -11.59 9.05
C SER A 144 -7.62 -10.08 8.88
N PHE A 145 -7.64 -9.61 7.64
CA PHE A 145 -7.62 -8.19 7.29
C PHE A 145 -8.88 -7.80 6.54
N HIS A 146 -9.44 -6.64 6.90
CA HIS A 146 -10.63 -6.09 6.26
C HIS A 146 -10.26 -5.39 4.95
N LEU A 147 -9.03 -4.89 4.84
CA LEU A 147 -8.54 -4.15 3.69
C LEU A 147 -7.11 -4.57 3.34
N VAL A 148 -6.86 -4.80 2.04
CA VAL A 148 -5.55 -5.10 1.49
C VAL A 148 -5.16 -4.03 0.49
N PHE A 149 -4.03 -3.37 0.74
CA PHE A 149 -3.33 -2.55 -0.24
C PHE A 149 -2.34 -3.44 -0.97
N PHE A 150 -2.69 -3.85 -2.19
CA PHE A 150 -1.80 -4.67 -3.00
C PHE A 150 -0.97 -3.74 -3.91
N ASP A 151 0.15 -3.28 -3.35
CA ASP A 151 1.02 -2.23 -3.93
C ASP A 151 2.44 -2.73 -4.24
N ALA A 152 2.50 -3.84 -4.99
CA ALA A 152 3.76 -4.38 -5.51
C ALA A 152 4.17 -3.70 -6.82
N PHE A 153 5.43 -3.86 -7.24
CA PHE A 153 5.85 -3.48 -8.59
C PHE A 153 5.02 -4.18 -9.67
N GLY A 154 4.88 -3.52 -10.82
CA GLY A 154 3.89 -3.90 -11.83
C GLY A 154 4.07 -5.32 -12.35
N PRO A 155 2.99 -5.96 -12.88
CA PRO A 155 3.08 -7.35 -13.34
C PRO A 155 4.09 -7.63 -14.45
N ASP A 156 4.54 -6.61 -15.19
CA ASP A 156 5.60 -6.81 -16.20
C ASP A 156 7.00 -6.81 -15.58
N LYS A 157 7.15 -6.17 -14.42
CA LYS A 157 8.41 -5.97 -13.72
C LYS A 157 8.64 -7.02 -12.64
N GLN A 158 7.57 -7.46 -11.99
CA GLN A 158 7.60 -8.44 -10.92
C GLN A 158 6.46 -9.47 -11.03
N PRO A 159 6.36 -10.23 -12.15
CA PRO A 159 5.23 -11.13 -12.44
C PRO A 159 4.98 -12.17 -11.36
N GLU A 160 6.01 -12.62 -10.65
CA GLU A 160 5.94 -13.65 -9.62
C GLU A 160 5.01 -13.29 -8.44
N ILE A 161 4.87 -12.00 -8.13
CA ILE A 161 3.98 -11.49 -7.09
C ILE A 161 2.52 -11.52 -7.52
N TRP A 162 2.24 -11.54 -8.83
CA TRP A 162 0.87 -11.48 -9.36
C TRP A 162 0.30 -12.84 -9.74
N THR A 163 1.00 -13.91 -9.40
CA THR A 163 0.57 -15.30 -9.65
C THR A 163 -0.65 -15.67 -8.81
N THR A 164 -1.42 -16.64 -9.30
CA THR A 164 -2.58 -17.19 -8.58
C THR A 164 -2.21 -17.70 -7.18
N ASP A 165 -1.02 -18.23 -7.00
CA ASP A 165 -0.54 -18.73 -5.70
C ASP A 165 -0.38 -17.57 -4.69
N ILE A 166 0.22 -16.46 -5.11
CA ILE A 166 0.36 -15.28 -4.25
C ILE A 166 -0.98 -14.62 -3.97
N ILE A 167 -1.83 -14.47 -4.98
CA ILE A 167 -3.20 -13.95 -4.77
C ILE A 167 -3.97 -14.87 -3.82
N SER A 168 -3.80 -16.19 -3.90
CA SER A 168 -4.40 -17.15 -2.96
C SER A 168 -3.87 -16.98 -1.53
N LYS A 169 -2.59 -16.65 -1.33
CA LYS A 169 -2.07 -16.28 0.01
C LYS A 169 -2.79 -15.05 0.56
N ILE A 170 -3.01 -14.03 -0.28
CA ILE A 170 -3.72 -12.81 0.12
C ILE A 170 -5.19 -13.11 0.45
N VAL A 171 -5.88 -13.92 -0.36
CA VAL A 171 -7.27 -14.34 -0.06
C VAL A 171 -7.37 -15.02 1.29
N LYS A 172 -6.40 -15.87 1.67
CA LYS A 172 -6.42 -16.58 2.95
C LYS A 172 -6.38 -15.65 4.16
N ILE A 173 -5.67 -14.52 4.06
CA ILE A 173 -5.60 -13.52 5.14
C ILE A 173 -6.64 -12.41 5.00
N THR A 174 -7.44 -12.39 3.94
CA THR A 174 -8.51 -11.40 3.77
C THR A 174 -9.78 -11.90 4.45
N ALA A 175 -10.44 -11.07 5.26
CA ALA A 175 -11.72 -11.39 5.90
C ALA A 175 -12.83 -11.61 4.84
N THR A 176 -13.90 -12.32 5.19
CA THR A 176 -15.12 -12.34 4.35
C THR A 176 -15.64 -10.92 4.18
N ASN A 177 -16.04 -10.55 2.95
CA ASN A 177 -16.34 -9.17 2.55
C ASN A 177 -15.15 -8.20 2.61
N GLY A 178 -13.94 -8.70 2.90
CA GLY A 178 -12.72 -7.90 2.89
C GLY A 178 -12.39 -7.41 1.50
N VAL A 179 -11.76 -6.24 1.45
CA VAL A 179 -11.50 -5.47 0.24
C VAL A 179 -10.04 -5.55 -0.13
N LEU A 180 -9.75 -5.71 -1.42
CA LEU A 180 -8.42 -5.52 -1.99
C LEU A 180 -8.47 -4.35 -2.97
N VAL A 181 -7.51 -3.43 -2.87
CA VAL A 181 -7.30 -2.36 -3.85
C VAL A 181 -5.90 -2.47 -4.44
N THR A 182 -5.80 -2.23 -5.75
CA THR A 182 -4.52 -2.20 -6.45
C THR A 182 -4.59 -1.28 -7.66
N TYR A 183 -3.47 -0.63 -7.97
CA TYR A 183 -3.36 0.21 -9.15
C TYR A 183 -3.38 -0.58 -10.46
N SER A 184 -3.05 -1.88 -10.43
CA SER A 184 -2.93 -2.69 -11.65
C SER A 184 -4.30 -3.16 -12.15
N ALA A 185 -4.64 -2.84 -13.41
CA ALA A 185 -5.89 -3.26 -14.07
C ALA A 185 -5.69 -4.29 -15.19
N LYS A 186 -4.54 -4.96 -15.21
CA LYS A 186 -4.15 -5.92 -16.27
C LYS A 186 -5.05 -7.14 -16.34
N GLY A 187 -5.09 -7.76 -17.53
CA GLY A 187 -5.91 -8.94 -17.82
C GLY A 187 -5.67 -10.09 -16.85
N ASP A 188 -4.40 -10.48 -16.67
CA ASP A 188 -4.00 -11.56 -15.77
C ASP A 188 -4.34 -11.29 -14.32
N VAL A 189 -4.10 -10.07 -13.82
CA VAL A 189 -4.46 -9.68 -12.44
C VAL A 189 -5.95 -9.89 -12.20
N LYS A 190 -6.81 -9.44 -13.12
CA LYS A 190 -8.27 -9.65 -13.02
C LYS A 190 -8.66 -11.12 -13.05
N ARG A 191 -8.01 -11.93 -13.90
CA ARG A 191 -8.27 -13.37 -13.99
C ARG A 191 -7.91 -14.07 -12.69
N ASN A 192 -6.72 -13.79 -12.15
CA ASN A 192 -6.21 -14.43 -10.94
C ASN A 192 -7.05 -14.04 -9.72
N LEU A 193 -7.42 -12.76 -9.57
CA LEU A 193 -8.32 -12.32 -8.50
C LEU A 193 -9.68 -13.06 -8.56
N ARG A 194 -10.31 -13.15 -9.74
CA ARG A 194 -11.58 -13.88 -9.88
C ARG A 194 -11.44 -15.36 -9.60
N ALA A 195 -10.36 -15.99 -10.09
CA ALA A 195 -10.09 -17.40 -9.85
C ALA A 195 -9.93 -17.72 -8.36
N CYS A 196 -9.44 -16.76 -7.57
CA CYS A 196 -9.29 -16.89 -6.12
C CYS A 196 -10.53 -16.44 -5.31
N GLY A 197 -11.66 -16.15 -5.95
CA GLY A 197 -12.93 -15.84 -5.26
C GLY A 197 -13.17 -14.36 -4.96
N PHE A 198 -12.42 -13.44 -5.57
CA PHE A 198 -12.74 -12.02 -5.50
C PHE A 198 -13.77 -11.60 -6.56
N LEU A 199 -14.75 -10.79 -6.14
CA LEU A 199 -15.56 -9.98 -7.04
C LEU A 199 -14.79 -8.75 -7.48
N VAL A 200 -14.34 -8.73 -8.74
CA VAL A 200 -13.50 -7.65 -9.29
C VAL A 200 -14.33 -6.54 -9.92
N THR A 201 -14.16 -5.31 -9.44
CA THR A 201 -14.72 -4.07 -10.00
C THR A 201 -13.62 -3.18 -10.57
N LEU A 202 -13.84 -2.65 -11.78
CA LEU A 202 -12.96 -1.63 -12.37
C LEU A 202 -13.50 -0.25 -12.03
N LEU A 203 -12.62 0.60 -11.51
CA LEU A 203 -12.93 1.98 -11.15
C LEU A 203 -12.12 2.95 -12.02
N PRO A 204 -12.61 4.18 -12.28
CA PRO A 204 -11.87 5.20 -13.04
C PRO A 204 -10.50 5.46 -12.42
N GLY A 205 -9.44 5.50 -13.22
CA GLY A 205 -8.08 5.72 -12.72
C GLY A 205 -7.76 7.20 -12.41
N PRO A 206 -6.70 7.46 -11.62
CA PRO A 206 -6.12 8.79 -11.49
C PRO A 206 -5.42 9.23 -12.78
N PRO A 207 -4.98 10.49 -12.91
CA PRO A 207 -4.23 10.98 -14.07
C PRO A 207 -3.10 10.04 -14.51
N GLY A 208 -3.03 9.81 -15.81
CA GLY A 208 -2.11 8.85 -16.42
C GLY A 208 -2.57 7.38 -16.37
N LYS A 209 -3.71 7.06 -15.76
CA LYS A 209 -4.25 5.70 -15.69
C LYS A 209 -5.74 5.64 -16.03
N ARG A 210 -6.14 4.69 -16.87
CA ARG A 210 -7.55 4.54 -17.29
C ARG A 210 -8.43 3.92 -16.20
N HIS A 211 -7.95 2.85 -15.59
CA HIS A 211 -8.68 2.12 -14.54
C HIS A 211 -7.73 1.57 -13.49
N PHE A 212 -8.27 1.29 -12.31
CA PHE A 212 -7.65 0.48 -11.26
C PHE A 212 -8.67 -0.55 -10.74
N ILE A 213 -8.24 -1.46 -9.85
CA ILE A 213 -9.09 -2.52 -9.32
C ILE A 213 -9.44 -2.26 -7.85
N ARG A 214 -10.73 -2.43 -7.55
CA ARG A 214 -11.20 -2.81 -6.21
C ARG A 214 -11.85 -4.18 -6.29
N ALA A 215 -11.52 -5.07 -5.38
CA ALA A 215 -12.01 -6.43 -5.35
C ALA A 215 -12.55 -6.78 -3.97
N VAL A 216 -13.68 -7.48 -3.88
CA VAL A 216 -14.30 -7.88 -2.61
C VAL A 216 -14.30 -9.40 -2.49
N LYS A 217 -13.79 -9.94 -1.39
CA LYS A 217 -13.79 -11.38 -1.13
C LYS A 217 -15.21 -11.83 -0.78
N ILE A 218 -15.79 -12.69 -1.61
CA ILE A 218 -17.11 -13.30 -1.37
C ILE A 218 -16.96 -14.45 -0.38
#